data_AF-A0A7C1DFN1-F1
#
_entry.id   AF-A0A7C1DFN1-F1
#
_cell.length_a   1.000
_cell.length_b   1.000
_cell.length_c   1.000
_cell.angle_alpha   90.00
_cell.angle_beta   90.00
_cell.angle_gamma   90.00
#
_symmetry.space_group_name_H-M   'P 1'
#
loop_
_entity.id
_entity.type
_entity.pdbx_description
1 polymer ?
#
loop_
_entity_poly.entity_id
_entity_poly.type
_entity_poly.pdbx_seq_one_letter_code
_entity_poly.pdbx_strand_id
1 'polypeptide(L)'
;MTKSEQPCARCERQTLYWILMVPVFTVMILVIIALWRFAPLLSLIYIAIWLVANLLEAYCCEDLKCPHAGKGCHPIGGFILAPVFYRLFFYNKMEKTGAGLNWFLELGATAVAVSLILFPIYWLYKLHPIYAIVYPVFSVVYVFTHVFLICSACVVTRTCMMGMLQRRLRNGIFKTTA
;
A
#
# COMPACT_ATOMS: atom_id res chain seq x y z
N MET A 1 11.53 -14.91 -22.87
CA MET A 1 12.36 -14.03 -22.02
C MET A 1 12.64 -14.76 -20.71
N THR A 2 13.88 -15.23 -20.54
CA THR A 2 14.32 -15.96 -19.35
C THR A 2 14.52 -15.00 -18.17
N LYS A 3 13.97 -15.39 -17.02
CA LYS A 3 14.15 -14.79 -15.68
C LYS A 3 15.65 -14.78 -15.32
N SER A 4 16.34 -13.64 -15.20
CA SER A 4 17.47 -13.52 -14.25
C SER A 4 18.17 -12.17 -14.07
N GLU A 5 17.96 -11.11 -14.87
CA GLU A 5 18.92 -9.97 -14.80
C GLU A 5 18.31 -8.56 -14.89
N GLN A 6 17.15 -8.31 -14.29
CA GLN A 6 16.90 -6.92 -13.88
C GLN A 6 17.56 -6.73 -12.51
N PRO A 7 18.67 -5.97 -12.41
CA PRO A 7 19.27 -5.67 -11.12
C PRO A 7 18.19 -4.97 -10.31
N CYS A 8 17.65 -5.69 -9.33
CA CYS A 8 16.74 -5.10 -8.38
C CYS A 8 17.60 -4.16 -7.55
N ALA A 9 17.60 -2.88 -7.94
CA ALA A 9 18.09 -1.83 -7.09
C ALA A 9 17.43 -2.04 -5.73
N ARG A 10 18.25 -2.19 -4.69
CA ARG A 10 17.80 -2.09 -3.31
C ARG A 10 16.88 -0.87 -3.24
N CYS A 11 15.81 -0.89 -2.43
CA CYS A 11 15.09 0.34 -2.12
C CYS A 11 16.07 1.31 -1.44
N GLU A 12 16.88 2.02 -2.23
CA GLU A 12 17.93 2.94 -1.81
C GLU A 12 17.33 4.09 -1.00
N ARG A 13 16.01 4.26 -1.15
CA ARG A 13 15.14 5.22 -0.49
C ARG A 13 14.46 4.67 0.76
N GLN A 14 15.05 3.69 1.46
CA GLN A 14 14.46 3.15 2.70
C GLN A 14 14.28 4.23 3.78
N THR A 15 15.22 5.16 3.90
CA THR A 15 15.08 6.31 4.82
C THR A 15 13.92 7.21 4.42
N LEU A 16 13.81 7.55 3.13
CA LEU A 16 12.71 8.37 2.61
C LEU A 16 11.35 7.68 2.81
N TYR A 17 11.31 6.35 2.62
CA TYR A 17 10.14 5.54 2.91
C TYR A 17 9.71 5.69 4.37
N TRP A 18 10.63 5.57 5.33
CA TRP A 18 10.32 5.75 6.75
C TRP A 18 9.85 7.17 7.07
N ILE A 19 10.49 8.19 6.49
CA ILE A 19 10.08 9.60 6.64
C ILE A 19 8.63 9.80 6.16
N LEU A 20 8.24 9.17 5.06
CA LEU A 20 6.86 9.27 4.53
C LEU A 20 5.86 8.42 5.33
N MET A 21 6.30 7.29 5.89
CA MET A 21 5.44 6.40 6.66
C MET A 21 5.11 6.92 8.05
N VAL A 22 6.05 7.58 8.74
CA VAL A 22 5.81 8.06 10.11
C VAL A 22 4.57 8.96 10.20
N PRO A 23 4.39 9.99 9.36
CA PRO A 23 3.18 10.81 9.36
C PRO A 23 1.90 10.00 9.12
N VAL A 24 1.94 9.00 8.22
CA VAL A 24 0.78 8.15 7.95
C VAL A 24 0.43 7.31 9.16
N PHE A 25 1.41 6.69 9.81
CA PHE A 25 1.18 5.94 11.04
C PHE A 25 0.60 6.82 12.14
N THR A 26 1.10 8.05 12.29
CA THR A 26 0.53 9.02 13.24
C THR A 26 -0.94 9.28 12.93
N VAL A 27 -1.29 9.58 11.68
CA VAL A 27 -2.69 9.81 11.28
C VAL A 27 -3.55 8.56 11.49
N MET A 28 -3.04 7.38 11.16
CA MET A 28 -3.74 6.11 11.38
C MET A 28 -4.02 5.85 12.86
N ILE A 29 -3.05 6.08 13.75
CA ILE A 29 -3.22 5.96 15.20
C ILE A 29 -4.29 6.94 15.68
N LEU A 30 -4.28 8.19 15.20
CA LEU A 30 -5.30 9.18 15.54
C LEU A 30 -6.70 8.76 15.08
N VAL A 31 -6.83 8.19 13.88
CA VAL A 31 -8.10 7.62 13.39
C VAL A 31 -8.56 6.46 14.27
N ILE A 32 -7.67 5.54 14.64
CA ILE A 32 -7.98 4.42 15.55
C ILE A 32 -8.49 4.94 16.89
N ILE A 33 -7.82 5.92 17.49
CA ILE A 33 -8.24 6.54 18.76
C ILE A 33 -9.61 7.22 18.62
N ALA A 34 -9.84 7.95 17.52
CA ALA A 34 -11.10 8.62 17.25
C ALA A 34 -12.25 7.62 17.08
N LEU A 35 -12.04 6.56 16.30
CA LEU A 35 -13.01 5.47 16.12
C LEU A 35 -13.25 4.72 17.43
N TRP A 36 -12.21 4.46 18.22
CA TRP A 36 -12.33 3.79 19.52
C TRP A 36 -13.23 4.56 20.48
N ARG A 37 -13.09 5.88 20.53
CA ARG A 37 -13.95 6.77 21.35
C ARG A 37 -15.41 6.76 20.90
N PHE A 38 -15.67 6.57 19.60
CA PHE A 38 -17.03 6.48 19.06
C PHE A 38 -17.65 5.11 19.30
N ALA A 39 -16.95 4.05 18.86
CA ALA A 39 -17.34 2.66 19.04
C ALA A 39 -16.08 1.77 18.89
N PRO A 40 -15.63 1.08 19.95
CA PRO A 40 -14.43 0.24 19.91
C PRO A 40 -14.44 -0.79 18.77
N LEU A 41 -15.61 -1.36 18.45
CA LEU A 41 -15.77 -2.31 17.35
C LEU A 41 -15.34 -1.74 15.99
N LEU A 42 -15.58 -0.45 15.71
CA LEU A 42 -15.17 0.17 14.45
C LEU A 42 -13.66 0.25 14.30
N SER A 43 -12.96 0.52 15.40
CA SER A 43 -11.50 0.56 15.39
C SER A 43 -10.90 -0.82 15.14
N LEU A 44 -11.50 -1.88 15.69
CA LEU A 44 -11.09 -3.27 15.43
C LEU A 44 -11.33 -3.66 13.97
N ILE A 45 -12.49 -3.29 13.41
CA ILE A 45 -12.80 -3.49 11.99
C ILE A 45 -11.78 -2.75 11.11
N TYR A 46 -11.48 -1.50 11.44
CA TYR A 46 -10.49 -0.70 10.72
C TYR A 46 -9.11 -1.36 10.69
N ILE A 47 -8.62 -1.79 11.86
CA ILE A 47 -7.34 -2.49 12.00
C ILE A 47 -7.36 -3.79 11.19
N ALA A 48 -8.43 -4.57 11.28
CA ALA A 48 -8.55 -5.85 10.57
C ALA A 48 -8.50 -5.66 9.05
N ILE A 49 -9.28 -4.72 8.49
CA ILE A 49 -9.28 -4.43 7.04
C ILE A 49 -7.88 -3.96 6.61
N TRP A 50 -7.26 -3.08 7.38
CA TRP A 50 -5.93 -2.58 7.07
C TRP A 50 -4.86 -3.68 7.12
N LEU A 51 -4.91 -4.59 8.10
CA LEU A 51 -4.00 -5.74 8.16
C LEU A 51 -4.17 -6.65 6.93
N VAL A 52 -5.41 -6.95 6.54
CA VAL A 52 -5.71 -7.73 5.34
C VAL A 52 -5.16 -7.04 4.09
N ALA A 53 -5.37 -5.72 3.95
CA ALA A 53 -4.83 -4.94 2.84
C ALA A 53 -3.30 -5.06 2.74
N ASN A 54 -2.59 -4.91 3.88
CA ASN A 54 -1.13 -5.05 3.93
C ASN A 54 -0.66 -6.47 3.60
N LEU A 55 -1.40 -7.51 4.01
CA LEU A 55 -1.07 -8.90 3.68
C LEU A 55 -1.20 -9.17 2.17
N LEU A 56 -2.27 -8.66 1.55
CA LEU A 56 -2.50 -8.80 0.11
C LEU A 56 -1.46 -8.04 -0.72
N GLU A 57 -1.07 -6.85 -0.29
CA GLU A 57 -0.01 -6.09 -0.95
C GLU A 57 1.37 -6.75 -0.76
N ALA A 58 1.67 -7.28 0.42
CA ALA A 58 2.89 -8.03 0.66
C ALA A 58 2.95 -9.31 -0.18
N TYR A 59 1.82 -10.01 -0.34
CA TYR A 59 1.71 -11.16 -1.26
C TYR A 59 2.15 -10.77 -2.68
N CYS A 60 1.64 -9.65 -3.20
CA CYS A 60 2.02 -9.15 -4.52
C CYS A 60 3.54 -8.86 -4.61
N CYS A 61 4.11 -8.24 -3.58
CA CYS A 61 5.53 -7.86 -3.54
C CYS A 61 6.48 -9.08 -3.49
N GLU A 62 6.12 -10.12 -2.73
CA GLU A 62 6.91 -11.34 -2.59
C GLU A 62 6.80 -12.24 -3.82
N ASP A 63 5.60 -12.42 -4.37
CA ASP A 63 5.36 -13.41 -5.42
C ASP A 63 5.83 -12.96 -6.80
N LEU A 64 5.97 -11.64 -7.02
CA LEU A 64 6.60 -11.06 -8.21
C LEU A 64 8.13 -11.27 -8.29
N LYS A 65 8.69 -12.17 -7.46
CA LYS A 65 10.11 -12.59 -7.45
C LYS A 65 11.08 -11.41 -7.39
N CYS A 66 10.77 -10.41 -6.56
CA CYS A 66 11.78 -9.43 -6.21
C CYS A 66 12.90 -10.18 -5.44
N PRO A 67 14.19 -10.12 -5.84
CA PRO A 67 15.32 -10.70 -5.11
C PRO A 67 15.44 -10.18 -3.67
N HIS A 68 14.79 -9.05 -3.37
CA HIS A 68 14.68 -8.44 -2.04
C HIS A 68 13.35 -8.74 -1.34
N ALA A 69 12.62 -9.78 -1.77
CA ALA A 69 11.47 -10.33 -1.06
C ALA A 69 11.86 -10.64 0.41
N GLY A 70 11.24 -9.93 1.35
CA GLY A 70 11.48 -9.96 2.78
C GLY A 70 12.59 -9.04 3.29
N LYS A 71 13.20 -8.22 2.42
CA LYS A 71 14.32 -7.32 2.77
C LYS A 71 14.09 -5.85 2.41
N GLY A 72 12.88 -5.44 2.01
CA GLY A 72 12.61 -4.01 1.78
C GLY A 72 11.44 -3.63 0.86
N CYS A 73 10.70 -4.60 0.32
CA CYS A 73 9.46 -4.32 -0.40
C CYS A 73 8.33 -4.18 0.61
N HIS A 74 8.06 -2.94 1.02
CA HIS A 74 7.05 -2.67 2.02
C HIS A 74 5.73 -2.30 1.34
N PRO A 75 4.59 -2.86 1.80
CA PRO A 75 3.27 -2.46 1.33
C PRO A 75 2.99 -0.98 1.64
N ILE A 76 2.02 -0.39 0.95
CA ILE A 76 1.50 0.96 1.19
C ILE A 76 0.76 0.92 2.54
N GLY A 77 1.51 1.10 3.62
CA GLY A 77 1.05 0.82 4.98
C GLY A 77 2.15 0.33 5.91
N GLY A 78 3.33 -0.02 5.39
CA GLY A 78 4.55 -0.21 6.17
C GLY A 78 4.50 -1.25 7.27
N PHE A 79 3.64 -2.24 7.13
CA PHE A 79 3.71 -3.37 8.03
C PHE A 79 4.98 -4.19 7.76
N ILE A 80 6.01 -3.95 8.59
CA ILE A 80 7.24 -4.75 8.66
C ILE A 80 6.92 -6.24 8.82
N LEU A 81 5.79 -6.54 9.45
CA LEU A 81 5.34 -7.91 9.69
C LEU A 81 4.63 -8.54 8.49
N ALA A 82 4.18 -7.80 7.48
CA ALA A 82 3.48 -8.41 6.35
C ALA A 82 4.36 -9.41 5.56
N PRO A 83 5.67 -9.13 5.32
CA PRO A 83 6.60 -10.14 4.80
C PRO A 83 6.78 -11.36 5.72
N VAL A 84 6.76 -11.15 7.04
CA VAL A 84 6.88 -12.23 8.04
C VAL A 84 5.64 -13.11 8.03
N PHE A 85 4.44 -12.50 8.06
CA PHE A 85 3.18 -13.20 7.98
C PHE A 85 2.99 -13.90 6.64
N TYR A 86 3.39 -13.28 5.53
CA TYR A 86 3.42 -13.95 4.24
C TYR A 86 4.29 -15.21 4.29
N ARG A 87 5.49 -15.11 4.88
CA ARG A 87 6.37 -16.28 5.03
C ARG A 87 5.75 -17.38 5.89
N LEU A 88 5.05 -17.01 6.97
CA LEU A 88 4.37 -17.95 7.86
C LEU A 88 3.18 -18.66 7.19
N PHE A 89 2.37 -17.94 6.42
CA PHE A 89 1.10 -18.47 5.92
C PHE A 89 1.14 -18.96 4.46
N PHE A 90 1.98 -18.37 3.60
CA PHE A 90 1.85 -18.51 2.15
C PHE A 90 3.11 -19.01 1.43
N TYR A 91 4.30 -19.00 2.06
CA TYR A 91 5.59 -19.30 1.44
C TYR A 91 5.67 -20.62 0.66
N ASN A 92 4.91 -21.65 1.08
CA ASN A 92 4.97 -23.00 0.49
C ASN A 92 3.64 -23.52 -0.07
N LYS A 93 2.56 -22.72 -0.08
CA LYS A 93 1.19 -23.26 -0.27
C LYS A 93 0.43 -22.77 -1.51
N MET A 94 0.94 -21.79 -2.26
CA MET A 94 0.23 -21.28 -3.43
C MET A 94 0.93 -21.64 -4.75
N GLU A 95 0.21 -22.35 -5.62
CA GLU A 95 0.60 -22.49 -7.02
C GLU A 95 0.54 -21.12 -7.71
N LYS A 96 1.66 -20.76 -8.33
CA LYS A 96 1.91 -19.43 -8.91
C LYS A 96 1.21 -19.29 -10.28
N THR A 97 -0.12 -19.37 -10.29
CA THR A 97 -0.91 -19.12 -11.49
C THR A 97 -1.12 -17.60 -11.68
N GLY A 98 -0.95 -17.11 -12.91
CA GLY A 98 -1.08 -15.68 -13.20
C GLY A 98 -2.48 -15.12 -12.92
N ALA A 99 -3.52 -15.95 -13.00
CA ALA A 99 -4.90 -15.55 -12.71
C ALA A 99 -5.15 -15.29 -11.21
N GLY A 100 -4.57 -16.11 -10.32
CA GLY A 100 -4.68 -15.90 -8.88
C GLY A 100 -4.00 -14.60 -8.44
N LEU A 101 -2.84 -14.27 -9.02
CA LEU A 101 -2.11 -13.05 -8.74
C LEU A 101 -2.93 -11.78 -9.08
N ASN A 102 -3.64 -11.77 -10.21
CA ASN A 102 -4.48 -10.63 -10.60
C ASN A 102 -5.65 -10.43 -9.62
N TRP A 103 -6.27 -11.52 -9.17
CA TRP A 103 -7.30 -11.46 -8.14
C TRP A 103 -6.78 -10.87 -6.83
N PHE A 104 -5.60 -11.31 -6.36
CA PHE A 104 -4.97 -10.76 -5.16
C PHE A 104 -4.60 -9.27 -5.30
N LEU A 105 -4.15 -8.85 -6.49
CA LEU A 105 -3.85 -7.46 -6.81
C LEU A 105 -5.11 -6.58 -6.71
N GLU A 106 -6.21 -7.01 -7.33
CA GLU A 106 -7.48 -6.26 -7.31
C GLU A 106 -8.08 -6.21 -5.90
N LEU A 107 -8.04 -7.33 -5.18
CA LEU A 107 -8.58 -7.43 -3.83
C LEU A 107 -7.73 -6.62 -2.84
N GLY A 108 -6.40 -6.63 -2.99
CA GLY A 108 -5.49 -5.77 -2.22
C GLY A 108 -5.75 -4.30 -2.46
N ALA A 109 -5.82 -3.88 -3.73
CA ALA A 109 -6.16 -2.50 -4.10
C ALA A 109 -7.50 -2.05 -3.53
N THR A 110 -8.52 -2.91 -3.61
CA THR A 110 -9.85 -2.64 -3.05
C THR A 110 -9.80 -2.54 -1.53
N ALA A 111 -9.10 -3.46 -0.86
CA ALA A 111 -8.94 -3.43 0.60
C ALA A 111 -8.21 -2.17 1.07
N VAL A 112 -7.20 -1.71 0.34
CA VAL A 112 -6.52 -0.43 0.61
C VAL A 112 -7.46 0.75 0.42
N ALA A 113 -8.22 0.79 -0.68
CA ALA A 113 -9.18 1.87 -0.92
C ALA A 113 -10.27 1.92 0.18
N VAL A 114 -10.77 0.76 0.59
CA VAL A 114 -11.76 0.67 1.67
C VAL A 114 -11.15 1.09 3.01
N SER A 115 -9.97 0.57 3.37
CA SER A 115 -9.34 0.88 4.66
C SER A 115 -8.79 2.29 4.76
N LEU A 116 -8.17 2.86 3.72
CA LEU A 116 -7.55 4.19 3.79
C LEU A 116 -8.46 5.32 3.33
N ILE A 117 -9.58 5.05 2.67
CA ILE A 117 -10.43 6.10 2.09
C ILE A 117 -11.87 5.93 2.57
N LEU A 118 -12.59 4.93 2.05
CA LEU A 118 -14.05 4.89 2.20
C LEU A 118 -14.50 4.74 3.66
N PHE A 119 -13.92 3.78 4.39
CA PHE A 119 -14.29 3.50 5.77
C PHE A 119 -13.98 4.67 6.73
N PRO A 120 -12.73 5.17 6.82
CA PRO A 120 -12.41 6.25 7.73
C PRO A 120 -13.15 7.56 7.39
N ILE A 121 -13.31 7.92 6.11
CA ILE A 121 -14.00 9.17 5.74
C ILE A 121 -15.45 9.17 6.21
N TYR A 122 -16.18 8.06 5.99
CA TYR A 122 -17.58 7.94 6.40
C TYR A 122 -17.75 8.15 7.91
N TRP A 123 -16.93 7.47 8.71
CA TRP A 123 -17.04 7.54 10.18
C TRP A 123 -16.48 8.85 10.75
N LEU A 124 -15.40 9.38 10.17
CA LEU A 124 -14.88 10.70 10.54
C LEU A 124 -15.88 11.81 10.23
N TYR A 125 -16.65 11.70 9.15
CA TYR A 125 -17.73 12.66 8.83
C TYR A 125 -18.82 12.66 9.90
N LYS A 126 -19.19 11.48 10.41
CA LYS A 126 -20.17 11.35 11.50
C LYS A 126 -19.65 11.90 12.83
N LEU A 127 -18.34 11.87 13.06
CA LEU A 127 -17.70 12.46 14.23
C LEU A 127 -17.58 13.98 14.12
N HIS A 128 -16.97 14.47 13.05
CA HIS A 128 -16.82 15.90 12.77
C HIS A 128 -16.50 16.14 11.29
N PRO A 129 -17.25 17.01 10.58
CA PRO A 129 -17.10 17.19 9.12
C PRO A 129 -15.70 17.67 8.72
N ILE A 130 -15.00 18.45 9.57
CA ILE A 130 -13.62 18.88 9.30
C ILE A 130 -12.68 17.68 9.15
N TYR A 131 -12.83 16.62 9.96
CA TYR A 131 -11.96 15.44 9.85
C TYR A 131 -12.16 14.71 8.52
N ALA A 132 -13.39 14.70 7.99
CA ALA A 132 -13.71 14.14 6.68
C ALA A 132 -13.14 14.94 5.50
N ILE A 133 -12.64 16.16 5.73
CA ILE A 133 -11.93 16.95 4.71
C ILE A 133 -10.43 16.79 4.88
N VAL A 134 -9.93 17.00 6.11
CA VAL A 134 -8.49 16.96 6.42
C VAL A 134 -7.89 15.58 6.11
N TYR A 135 -8.58 14.51 6.50
CA TYR A 135 -8.09 13.15 6.28
C TYR A 135 -7.90 12.79 4.79
N PRO A 136 -8.90 12.95 3.90
CA PRO A 136 -8.69 12.67 2.48
C PRO A 136 -7.65 13.58 1.82
N VAL A 137 -7.55 14.85 2.21
CA VAL A 137 -6.47 15.73 1.70
C VAL A 137 -5.11 15.15 2.05
N PHE A 138 -4.91 14.75 3.31
CA PHE A 138 -3.68 14.09 3.75
C PHE A 138 -3.44 12.78 2.98
N SER A 139 -4.46 11.93 2.84
CA SER A 139 -4.36 10.66 2.11
C SER A 139 -3.99 10.86 0.64
N VAL A 140 -4.57 11.86 -0.04
CA VAL A 140 -4.22 12.20 -1.43
C VAL A 140 -2.77 12.67 -1.54
N VAL A 141 -2.34 13.58 -0.66
CA VAL A 141 -0.94 14.05 -0.62
C VAL A 141 0.01 12.90 -0.38
N TYR A 142 -0.30 12.01 0.56
CA TYR A 142 0.50 10.83 0.85
C TYR A 142 0.57 9.88 -0.36
N VAL A 143 -0.58 9.49 -0.92
CA VAL A 143 -0.64 8.57 -2.08
C VAL A 143 0.13 9.17 -3.25
N PHE A 144 -0.05 10.46 -3.53
CA PHE A 144 0.68 11.14 -4.60
C PHE A 144 2.19 11.09 -4.34
N THR A 145 2.63 11.52 -3.15
CA THR A 145 4.05 11.53 -2.78
C THR A 145 4.65 10.13 -2.83
N HIS A 146 3.93 9.11 -2.35
CA HIS A 146 4.36 7.72 -2.37
C HIS A 146 4.48 7.18 -3.80
N VAL A 147 3.47 7.42 -4.65
CA VAL A 147 3.47 7.02 -6.06
C VAL A 147 4.65 7.64 -6.81
N PHE A 148 4.94 8.92 -6.60
CA PHE A 148 6.02 9.59 -7.33
C PHE A 148 7.42 9.32 -6.76
N LEU A 149 7.59 9.28 -5.44
CA LEU A 149 8.92 9.17 -4.81
C LEU A 149 9.34 7.73 -4.54
N ILE A 150 8.41 6.85 -4.16
CA ILE A 150 8.69 5.46 -3.78
C ILE A 150 8.38 4.53 -4.94
N CYS A 151 7.17 4.59 -5.52
CA CYS A 151 6.81 3.65 -6.59
C CYS A 151 7.69 3.85 -7.83
N SER A 152 8.13 5.06 -8.17
CA SER A 152 8.99 5.28 -9.36
C SER A 152 10.32 4.51 -9.35
N ALA A 153 10.83 4.17 -8.17
CA ALA A 153 12.05 3.37 -7.99
C ALA A 153 11.75 1.87 -7.81
N CYS A 154 10.48 1.46 -7.80
CA CYS A 154 10.08 0.09 -7.54
C CYS A 154 10.16 -0.79 -8.79
N VAL A 155 10.69 -2.00 -8.63
CA VAL A 155 10.91 -2.96 -9.73
C VAL A 155 9.58 -3.48 -10.29
N VAL A 156 8.56 -3.61 -9.45
CA VAL A 156 7.22 -4.10 -9.83
C VAL A 156 6.33 -2.99 -10.42
N THR A 157 6.91 -1.86 -10.83
CA THR A 157 6.16 -0.73 -11.41
C THR A 157 5.33 -1.07 -12.63
N ARG A 158 5.70 -2.11 -13.37
CA ARG A 158 4.99 -2.50 -14.60
C ARG A 158 3.79 -3.42 -14.35
N THR A 159 3.71 -4.03 -13.17
CA THR A 159 2.73 -5.06 -12.84
C THR A 159 1.80 -4.62 -11.70
N CYS A 160 2.32 -3.91 -10.70
CA CYS A 160 1.51 -3.37 -9.61
C CYS A 160 0.63 -2.22 -10.11
N MET A 161 -0.63 -2.19 -9.65
CA MET A 161 -1.61 -1.16 -10.02
C MET A 161 -1.09 0.27 -9.78
N MET A 162 -0.44 0.52 -8.64
CA MET A 162 0.11 1.85 -8.34
C MET A 162 1.31 2.20 -9.21
N GLY A 163 2.12 1.22 -9.60
CA GLY A 163 3.17 1.41 -10.58
C GLY A 163 2.63 1.74 -11.97
N MET A 164 1.57 1.05 -12.40
CA MET A 164 0.89 1.35 -13.67
C MET A 164 0.27 2.74 -13.65
N LEU A 165 -0.36 3.12 -12.54
CA LEU A 165 -0.89 4.47 -12.32
C LEU A 165 0.23 5.51 -12.41
N GLN A 166 1.36 5.30 -11.73
CA GLN A 166 2.54 6.16 -11.79
C GLN A 166 3.02 6.38 -13.23
N ARG A 167 3.13 5.30 -14.02
CA ARG A 167 3.57 5.39 -15.42
C ARG A 167 2.56 6.12 -16.29
N ARG A 168 1.25 5.89 -16.09
CA ARG A 168 0.19 6.62 -16.80
C ARG A 168 0.23 8.11 -16.47
N LEU A 169 0.33 8.47 -15.19
CA LEU A 169 0.45 9.86 -14.75
C LEU A 169 1.71 10.52 -15.30
N ARG A 170 2.86 9.85 -15.19
CA ARG A 170 4.12 10.38 -15.73
C ARG A 170 4.05 10.55 -17.25
N ASN A 171 3.56 9.57 -17.99
CA ASN A 171 3.45 9.68 -19.43
C ASN A 171 2.43 10.74 -19.85
N GLY A 172 1.33 10.93 -19.10
CA GLY A 172 0.34 11.98 -19.38
C GLY A 172 0.86 13.39 -19.09
N ILE A 173 1.61 13.57 -18.01
CA ILE A 173 2.15 14.87 -17.58
C ILE A 173 3.38 15.27 -18.42
N PHE A 174 4.26 14.32 -18.78
CA PHE A 174 5.54 14.61 -19.44
C PHE A 174 5.52 14.42 -20.97
N LYS A 175 4.51 13.75 -21.58
CA LYS A 175 4.39 13.73 -23.06
C LYS A 175 3.87 15.05 -23.63
N THR A 176 3.22 15.88 -22.83
CA THR A 176 2.70 17.19 -23.28
C THR A 176 3.78 18.28 -23.32
N THR A 177 5.01 17.98 -22.89
CA THR A 177 6.15 18.92 -22.87
C THR A 177 7.25 18.60 -23.88
N ALA A 178 6.99 17.72 -24.85
CA ALA A 178 7.89 17.40 -25.97
C ALA A 178 7.15 17.55 -27.29
#